data_AF-A0A4Q3VR70-F1
#
_entry.id   AF-A0A4Q3VR70-F1
#
_cell.length_a   1.000
_cell.length_b   1.000
_cell.length_c   1.000
_cell.angle_alpha   90.00
_cell.angle_beta   90.00
_cell.angle_gamma   90.00
#
_symmetry.space_group_name_H-M   'P 1'
#
loop_
_entity.id
_entity.type
_entity.pdbx_description
1 polymer ?
#
loop_
_entity_poly.entity_id
_entity_poly.type
_entity_poly.pdbx_seq_one_letter_code
_entity_poly.pdbx_strand_id
1 'polypeptide(L)'
;LRINQELYQKRKALFAERVATMIAFAKEKTGCRSVIIGSYFGDTAISDCGNCDNCLKQKRKDVSPAEVEEIFAQITGLIGTGKITGSDFFERMSSVPKTKLLKVLAFLQAENKIKVNDLDEISL
;
A
#
# COMPACT_ATOMS: atom_id res chain seq x y z
N LEU A 1 -4.38 -4.19 -54.29
CA LEU A 1 -3.72 -4.50 -53.00
C LEU A 1 -4.04 -5.97 -52.65
N ARG A 2 -3.06 -6.86 -52.47
CA ARG A 2 -3.28 -8.23 -51.95
C ARG A 2 -2.83 -8.27 -50.50
N ILE A 3 -3.74 -8.57 -49.57
CA ILE A 3 -3.42 -8.69 -48.14
C ILE A 3 -3.07 -10.15 -47.85
N ASN A 4 -1.94 -10.38 -47.17
CA ASN A 4 -1.60 -11.70 -46.64
C ASN A 4 -2.55 -12.03 -45.49
N GLN A 5 -3.47 -12.96 -45.73
CA GLN A 5 -4.52 -13.34 -44.79
C GLN A 5 -3.97 -14.02 -43.53
N GLU A 6 -2.96 -14.87 -43.66
CA GLU A 6 -2.33 -15.55 -42.53
C GLU A 6 -1.71 -14.53 -41.56
N LEU A 7 -0.92 -13.58 -42.09
CA LEU A 7 -0.31 -12.54 -41.29
C LEU A 7 -1.36 -11.61 -40.66
N TYR A 8 -2.44 -11.33 -41.39
CA TYR A 8 -3.57 -10.55 -40.86
C TYR A 8 -4.22 -11.25 -39.66
N GLN A 9 -4.53 -12.54 -39.77
CA GLN A 9 -5.14 -13.30 -38.67
C GLN A 9 -4.20 -13.39 -37.47
N LYS A 10 -2.89 -13.59 -37.68
CA LYS A 10 -1.90 -13.59 -36.60
C LYS A 10 -1.87 -12.26 -35.85
N ARG A 11 -1.89 -11.13 -36.57
CA ARG A 11 -1.94 -9.79 -35.96
C ARG A 11 -3.24 -9.56 -35.19
N LYS A 12 -4.38 -10.04 -35.74
CA LYS A 12 -5.68 -9.95 -35.08
C LYS A 12 -5.71 -10.74 -33.77
N ALA A 13 -5.14 -11.95 -33.76
CA ALA A 13 -5.03 -12.77 -32.54
C ALA A 13 -4.17 -12.08 -31.47
N LEU A 14 -2.97 -11.62 -31.82
CA LEU A 14 -2.09 -10.87 -30.91
C LEU A 14 -2.76 -9.60 -30.36
N PHE A 15 -3.55 -8.91 -31.19
CA PHE A 15 -4.29 -7.75 -30.72
C PHE A 15 -5.37 -8.13 -29.70
N ALA A 16 -6.12 -9.19 -29.95
CA ALA A 16 -7.13 -9.69 -29.03
C ALA A 16 -6.52 -10.10 -27.68
N GLU A 17 -5.37 -10.78 -27.70
CA GLU A 17 -4.62 -11.13 -26.49
C GLU A 17 -4.20 -9.90 -25.69
N ARG A 18 -3.63 -8.88 -26.35
CA ARG A 18 -3.23 -7.62 -25.69
C ARG A 18 -4.42 -6.91 -25.03
N VAL A 19 -5.58 -6.89 -25.69
CA VAL A 19 -6.81 -6.31 -25.14
C VAL A 19 -7.27 -7.10 -23.92
N ALA A 20 -7.26 -8.44 -23.98
CA ALA A 20 -7.62 -9.29 -22.86
C ALA A 20 -6.70 -9.06 -21.65
N THR A 21 -5.39 -8.94 -21.86
CA THR A 21 -4.43 -8.59 -20.81
C THR A 21 -4.73 -7.23 -20.19
N MET A 22 -5.05 -6.22 -21.01
CA MET A 22 -5.37 -4.88 -20.50
C MET A 22 -6.68 -4.87 -19.67
N ILE A 23 -7.67 -5.65 -20.09
CA ILE A 23 -8.91 -5.85 -19.31
C ILE A 23 -8.61 -6.53 -17.98
N ALA A 24 -7.76 -7.57 -17.97
CA ALA A 24 -7.35 -8.25 -16.74
C ALA A 24 -6.63 -7.29 -15.78
N PHE A 25 -5.68 -6.50 -16.29
CA PHE A 25 -4.99 -5.46 -15.52
C PHE A 25 -5.96 -4.44 -14.89
N ALA A 26 -6.97 -3.99 -15.64
CA ALA A 26 -7.96 -3.04 -15.12
C ALA A 26 -8.86 -3.66 -14.03
N LYS A 27 -9.13 -4.97 -14.11
CA LYS A 27 -9.96 -5.71 -13.16
C LYS A 27 -9.21 -6.22 -11.93
N GLU A 28 -7.87 -6.21 -11.96
CA GLU A 28 -7.04 -6.70 -10.87
C GLU A 28 -7.15 -5.82 -9.62
N LYS A 29 -7.46 -6.44 -8.47
CA LYS A 29 -7.76 -5.77 -7.20
C LYS A 29 -6.77 -6.09 -6.09
N THR A 30 -5.96 -7.12 -6.25
CA THR A 30 -5.03 -7.60 -5.24
C THR A 30 -3.59 -7.46 -5.72
N GLY A 31 -3.23 -7.93 -6.91
CA GLY A 31 -1.85 -7.87 -7.41
C GLY A 31 -1.27 -6.46 -7.50
N CYS A 32 0.03 -6.30 -7.22
CA CYS A 32 0.72 -5.01 -7.41
C CYS A 32 0.68 -4.59 -8.88
N ARG A 33 0.22 -3.35 -9.14
CA ARG A 33 0.12 -2.84 -10.52
C ARG A 33 1.47 -2.79 -11.23
N SER A 34 2.52 -2.37 -10.53
CA SER A 34 3.86 -2.27 -11.11
C SER A 34 4.40 -3.63 -11.52
N VAL A 35 4.18 -4.67 -10.71
CA VAL A 35 4.57 -6.05 -11.04
C VAL A 35 3.90 -6.50 -12.33
N ILE A 36 2.58 -6.29 -12.46
CA ILE A 36 1.84 -6.68 -13.68
C ILE A 36 2.38 -5.96 -14.93
N ILE A 37 2.66 -4.65 -14.81
CA ILE A 37 3.22 -3.86 -15.91
C ILE A 37 4.63 -4.36 -16.26
N GLY A 38 5.50 -4.55 -15.27
CA GLY A 38 6.87 -5.02 -15.49
C GLY A 38 6.89 -6.40 -16.15
N SER A 39 6.12 -7.36 -15.63
CA SER A 39 6.04 -8.71 -16.20
C SER A 39 5.50 -8.71 -17.62
N TYR A 40 4.52 -7.85 -17.95
CA TYR A 40 4.04 -7.70 -19.34
C TYR A 40 5.14 -7.22 -20.30
N PHE A 41 6.08 -6.40 -19.83
CA PHE A 41 7.24 -5.95 -20.60
C PHE A 41 8.51 -6.81 -20.42
N GLY A 42 8.39 -7.97 -19.75
CA GLY A 42 9.47 -8.95 -19.63
C GLY A 42 10.35 -8.82 -18.39
N ASP A 43 9.96 -8.03 -17.40
CA ASP A 43 10.66 -7.96 -16.11
C ASP A 43 10.21 -9.10 -15.19
N THR A 44 11.11 -10.05 -14.95
CA THR A 44 10.88 -11.22 -14.07
C THR A 44 11.42 -11.03 -12.65
N ALA A 45 12.15 -9.95 -12.38
CA ALA A 45 12.77 -9.68 -11.08
C ALA A 45 12.02 -8.58 -10.30
N ILE A 46 10.97 -8.02 -10.87
CA ILE A 46 10.17 -6.97 -10.24
C ILE A 46 9.46 -7.47 -8.97
N SER A 47 9.57 -6.66 -7.91
CA SER A 47 8.87 -6.86 -6.64
C SER A 47 7.74 -5.86 -6.46
N ASP A 48 6.86 -6.10 -5.47
CA ASP A 48 5.79 -5.19 -5.11
C ASP A 48 6.30 -3.76 -4.87
N CYS A 49 5.68 -2.77 -5.53
CA CYS A 49 6.14 -1.38 -5.47
C CYS A 49 5.80 -0.65 -4.18
N GLY A 50 4.85 -1.18 -3.39
CA GLY A 50 4.41 -0.58 -2.13
C GLY A 50 3.64 0.75 -2.23
N ASN A 51 3.45 1.32 -3.42
CA ASN A 51 2.85 2.65 -3.62
C ASN A 51 1.63 2.69 -4.57
N CYS A 52 1.29 1.60 -5.27
CA CYS A 52 0.08 1.56 -6.09
C CYS A 52 -1.19 1.39 -5.23
N ASP A 53 -2.36 1.68 -5.80
CA ASP A 53 -3.66 1.51 -5.12
C ASP A 53 -3.87 0.12 -4.51
N ASN A 54 -3.50 -0.96 -5.21
CA ASN A 54 -3.61 -2.32 -4.68
C ASN A 54 -2.67 -2.56 -3.48
N CYS A 55 -1.40 -2.16 -3.56
CA CYS A 55 -0.47 -2.23 -2.41
C CYS A 55 -0.95 -1.38 -1.23
N LEU A 56 -1.48 -0.18 -1.49
CA LEU A 56 -2.03 0.69 -0.45
C LEU A 56 -3.29 0.10 0.19
N LYS A 57 -4.16 -0.55 -0.59
CA LYS A 57 -5.33 -1.27 -0.06
C LYS A 57 -4.92 -2.45 0.81
N GLN A 58 -3.90 -3.21 0.41
CA GLN A 58 -3.35 -4.30 1.23
C GLN A 58 -2.77 -3.78 2.55
N LYS A 59 -1.99 -2.69 2.52
CA LYS A 59 -1.46 -2.05 3.73
C LYS A 59 -2.55 -1.63 4.72
N ARG A 60 -3.71 -1.18 4.21
CA ARG A 60 -4.88 -0.84 5.04
C ARG A 60 -5.59 -2.05 5.64
N LYS A 61 -5.45 -3.24 5.05
CA LYS A 61 -6.07 -4.48 5.57
C LYS A 61 -5.31 -5.09 6.75
N ASP A 62 -4.04 -4.73 6.95
CA ASP A 62 -3.23 -5.26 8.06
C ASP A 62 -3.61 -4.71 9.44
N VAL A 63 -4.45 -3.66 9.48
CA VAL A 63 -4.96 -3.09 10.73
C VAL A 63 -6.47 -2.93 10.58
N SER A 64 -7.25 -3.66 11.36
CA SER A 64 -8.70 -3.50 11.34
C SER A 64 -9.10 -2.14 11.91
N PRO A 65 -10.26 -1.57 11.53
CA PRO A 65 -10.75 -0.33 12.12
C PRO A 65 -10.83 -0.36 13.65
N ALA A 66 -11.25 -1.51 14.22
CA ALA A 66 -11.31 -1.70 15.67
C ALA A 66 -9.92 -1.64 16.32
N GLU A 67 -8.91 -2.24 15.70
CA GLU A 67 -7.53 -2.17 16.20
C GLU A 67 -6.94 -0.76 16.05
N VAL A 68 -7.31 -0.03 14.98
CA VAL A 68 -6.91 1.39 14.85
C VAL A 68 -7.51 2.22 15.98
N GLU A 69 -8.79 2.01 16.30
CA GLU A 69 -9.45 2.71 17.41
C GLU A 69 -8.82 2.37 18.77
N GLU A 70 -8.53 1.08 19.01
CA GLU A 70 -7.89 0.63 20.24
C GLU A 70 -6.48 1.23 20.40
N ILE A 71 -5.65 1.15 19.36
CA ILE A 71 -4.30 1.72 19.38
C ILE A 71 -4.38 3.25 19.49
N PHE A 72 -5.35 3.90 18.84
CA PHE A 72 -5.56 5.34 18.97
C PHE A 72 -5.97 5.76 20.39
N ALA A 73 -6.81 4.98 21.07
CA ALA A 73 -7.16 5.22 22.46
C ALA A 73 -5.94 5.08 23.39
N GLN A 74 -5.08 4.09 23.14
CA GLN A 74 -3.83 3.94 23.89
C GLN A 74 -2.85 5.10 23.62
N ILE A 75 -2.70 5.52 22.36
CA ILE A 75 -1.87 6.67 21.97
C ILE A 75 -2.35 7.95 22.65
N THR A 76 -3.64 8.25 22.57
CA THR A 76 -4.21 9.47 23.18
C THR A 76 -4.10 9.44 24.71
N GLY A 77 -4.29 8.28 25.34
CA GLY A 77 -4.05 8.10 26.78
C GLY A 77 -2.58 8.28 27.18
N LEU A 78 -1.63 7.85 26.34
CA LEU A 78 -0.20 7.99 26.57
C LEU A 78 0.32 9.42 26.39
N ILE A 79 -0.14 10.11 25.34
CA ILE A 79 0.28 11.48 25.02
C ILE A 79 -0.40 12.49 25.94
N GLY A 80 -1.68 12.27 26.28
CA GLY A 80 -2.46 13.19 27.10
C GLY A 80 -2.48 14.60 26.49
N THR A 81 -1.99 15.60 27.24
CA THR A 81 -1.81 16.99 26.79
C THR A 81 -0.36 17.33 26.42
N GLY A 82 0.54 16.35 26.47
CA GLY A 82 1.98 16.55 26.34
C GLY A 82 2.56 16.07 25.01
N LYS A 83 3.84 15.73 25.06
CA LYS A 83 4.57 15.06 24.00
C LYS A 83 5.26 13.84 24.56
N ILE A 84 5.52 12.84 23.73
CA ILE A 84 6.30 11.66 24.08
C ILE A 84 7.40 11.45 23.04
N THR A 85 8.59 11.04 23.46
CA THR A 85 9.67 10.68 22.54
C THR A 85 9.35 9.36 21.84
N GLY A 86 9.86 9.17 20.63
CA GLY A 86 9.69 7.92 19.89
C GLY A 86 10.19 6.69 20.66
N SER A 87 11.31 6.81 21.37
CA SER A 87 11.86 5.74 22.22
C SER A 87 10.86 5.29 23.28
N ASP A 88 10.36 6.24 24.06
CA ASP A 88 9.49 5.97 25.21
C ASP A 88 8.11 5.49 24.74
N PHE A 89 7.66 6.00 23.59
CA PHE A 89 6.45 5.54 22.93
C PHE A 89 6.52 4.04 22.57
N PHE A 90 7.58 3.61 21.89
CA PHE A 90 7.72 2.21 21.49
C PHE A 90 7.95 1.27 22.69
N GLU A 91 8.59 1.75 23.75
CA GLU A 91 8.76 0.97 24.98
C GLU A 91 7.42 0.75 25.69
N ARG A 92 6.60 1.80 25.83
CA ARG A 92 5.28 1.72 26.47
C ARG A 92 4.24 0.98 25.64
N MET A 93 4.38 0.98 24.31
CA MET A 93 3.52 0.25 23.38
C MET A 93 4.09 -1.12 22.97
N SER A 94 4.99 -1.69 23.77
CA SER A 94 5.71 -2.94 23.46
C SER A 94 4.81 -4.17 23.23
N SER A 95 3.55 -4.14 23.66
CA SER A 95 2.56 -5.18 23.40
C SER A 95 2.12 -5.24 21.92
N VAL A 96 2.30 -4.15 21.17
CA VAL A 96 1.91 -4.05 19.75
C VAL A 96 3.15 -4.12 18.87
N PRO A 97 3.16 -4.94 17.80
CA PRO A 97 4.29 -5.01 16.89
C PRO A 97 4.67 -3.63 16.33
N LYS A 98 5.96 -3.30 16.33
CA LYS A 98 6.49 -2.00 15.85
C LYS A 98 6.03 -1.66 14.43
N THR A 99 5.99 -2.64 13.54
CA THR A 99 5.51 -2.49 12.16
C THR A 99 4.04 -2.05 12.10
N LYS A 100 3.22 -2.51 13.05
CA LYS A 100 1.81 -2.15 13.16
C LYS A 100 1.65 -0.75 13.75
N LEU A 101 2.41 -0.42 14.79
CA LEU A 101 2.45 0.93 15.37
C LEU A 101 2.83 1.99 14.34
N LEU A 102 3.88 1.74 13.55
CA LEU A 102 4.29 2.65 12.48
C LEU A 102 3.19 2.88 11.43
N LYS A 103 2.44 1.82 11.07
CA LYS A 103 1.29 1.96 10.15
C LYS A 103 0.17 2.81 10.75
N VAL A 104 -0.14 2.61 12.03
CA VAL A 104 -1.17 3.38 12.72
C VAL A 104 -0.75 4.83 12.90
N LEU A 105 0.50 5.09 13.30
CA LEU A 105 1.05 6.45 13.39
C LEU A 105 0.98 7.18 12.03
N ALA A 106 1.44 6.52 10.96
CA ALA A 106 1.37 7.09 9.61
C ALA A 106 -0.08 7.38 9.17
N PHE A 107 -1.02 6.50 9.51
CA PHE A 107 -2.45 6.72 9.26
C PHE A 107 -2.99 7.93 10.03
N LEU A 108 -2.73 8.00 11.33
CA LEU A 108 -3.20 9.09 12.20
C LEU A 108 -2.59 10.45 11.80
N GLN A 109 -1.32 10.46 11.38
CA GLN A 109 -0.65 11.66 10.89
C GLN A 109 -1.26 12.14 9.57
N ALA A 110 -1.60 11.23 8.65
CA ALA A 110 -2.30 11.56 7.41
C ALA A 110 -3.71 12.15 7.66
N GLU A 111 -4.37 11.72 8.74
CA GLU A 111 -5.66 12.24 9.20
C GLU A 111 -5.55 13.50 10.09
N ASN A 112 -4.35 14.07 10.27
CA ASN A 112 -4.07 15.21 11.15
C ASN A 112 -4.48 15.02 12.63
N LYS A 113 -4.51 13.77 13.11
CA LYS A 113 -4.83 13.45 14.51
C LYS A 113 -3.62 13.47 15.45
N ILE A 114 -2.42 13.39 14.88
CA ILE A 114 -1.14 13.45 15.59
C ILE A 114 -0.10 14.20 14.75
N LYS A 115 0.96 14.68 15.40
CA LYS A 115 2.15 15.27 14.76
C LYS A 115 3.40 14.54 15.25
N VAL A 116 4.30 14.28 14.31
CA VAL A 116 5.66 13.80 14.58
C VAL A 116 6.62 14.88 14.08
N ASN A 117 7.51 15.37 14.93
CA ASN A 117 8.48 16.41 14.56
C ASN A 117 9.86 15.83 14.19
N ASP A 118 10.76 16.69 13.73
CA ASP A 118 12.14 16.31 13.33
C ASP A 118 13.00 15.79 14.52
N LEU A 119 12.51 15.91 15.75
CA LEU A 119 13.14 15.41 16.98
C LEU A 119 12.55 14.08 17.45
N ASP A 120 11.76 13.41 16.59
CA ASP A 120 11.11 12.13 16.88
C ASP A 120 10.15 12.20 18.09
N GLU A 121 9.58 13.39 18.36
CA GLU A 121 8.53 13.58 19.36
C GLU A 121 7.14 13.43 18.72
N ILE A 122 6.27 12.70 19.39
CA ILE A 122 4.87 12.48 19.00
C ILE A 122 3.97 13.35 19.90
N SER A 123 3.13 14.17 19.28
CA SER A 123 2.07 14.95 19.93
C SER A 123 0.73 14.76 19.25
N LEU A 124 -0.36 15.19 19.88
CA LEU A 124 -1.65 15.38 19.21
C LEU A 124 -1.59 16.59 18.25
#